data_AF-A0A9D8XWS2-F1
#
_entry.id   AF-A0A9D8XWS2-F1
#
_cell.length_a   1.000
_cell.length_b   1.000
_cell.length_c   1.000
_cell.angle_alpha   90.00
_cell.angle_beta   90.00
_cell.angle_gamma   90.00
#
_symmetry.space_group_name_H-M   'P 1'
#
loop_
_entity.id
_entity.type
_entity.pdbx_description
1 polymer ?
#
loop_
_entity_poly.entity_id
_entity_poly.type
_entity_poly.pdbx_seq_one_letter_code
_entity_poly.pdbx_strand_id
1 'polypeptide(L)' 'MEPEGKKQIPLRLSAKLYAELSAWAADDFRSLNGQIEYLLTECVRRRKKAGKTEPDEEK' A
#
# COMPACT_ATOMS: atom_id res chain seq x y z
N MET A 1 16.47 -2.82 -17.96
CA MET A 1 16.05 -3.00 -16.56
C MET A 1 15.84 -1.61 -16.02
N GLU A 2 14.59 -1.17 -15.90
CA GLU A 2 14.28 0.15 -15.32
C GLU A 2 14.94 0.21 -13.93
N PRO A 3 15.61 1.31 -13.57
CA PRO A 3 16.32 1.39 -12.31
C PRO A 3 15.33 1.15 -11.16
N GLU A 4 15.74 0.30 -10.21
CA GLU A 4 15.03 -0.06 -8.97
C GLU A 4 14.96 1.13 -7.98
N GLY A 5 14.69 2.33 -8.49
CA GLY A 5 14.63 3.57 -7.75
C GLY A 5 13.21 3.85 -7.26
N LYS A 6 13.11 4.36 -6.02
CA LYS A 6 11.85 4.85 -5.48
C LYS A 6 11.42 6.10 -6.25
N LYS A 7 10.27 6.04 -6.93
CA LYS A 7 9.68 7.21 -7.61
C LYS A 7 9.01 8.11 -6.59
N GLN A 8 9.47 9.35 -6.47
CA GLN A 8 8.82 10.35 -5.63
C GLN A 8 7.60 10.94 -6.36
N ILE A 9 6.45 10.93 -5.69
CA ILE A 9 5.21 11.53 -6.19
C ILE A 9 4.65 12.48 -5.13
N PRO A 10 4.20 13.69 -5.51
CA PRO A 10 3.50 14.57 -4.57
C PRO A 10 2.14 13.96 -4.24
N LEU A 11 1.90 13.69 -2.96
CA LEU A 11 0.63 13.12 -2.48
C LEU A 11 -0.16 14.19 -1.73
N ARG A 12 -1.42 14.38 -2.11
CA ARG A 12 -2.35 15.29 -1.42
C ARG A 12 -3.25 14.46 -0.51
N LEU A 13 -3.16 14.70 0.80
CA LEU A 13 -3.97 14.03 1.82
C LEU A 13 -4.76 15.08 2.60
N SER A 14 -5.94 14.70 3.10
CA SER A 14 -6.63 15.51 4.11
C SER A 14 -5.84 15.46 5.41
N ALA A 15 -5.91 16.54 6.21
CA ALA A 15 -5.21 16.60 7.50
C ALA A 15 -5.62 15.45 8.44
N LYS A 16 -6.91 15.08 8.42
CA LYS A 16 -7.45 13.96 9.19
C LYS A 16 -6.80 12.63 8.81
N LEU A 17 -6.75 12.32 7.50
CA LEU A 17 -6.14 11.08 7.02
C LEU A 17 -4.64 11.02 7.33
N TYR A 18 -3.93 12.15 7.21
CA TYR A 18 -2.53 12.24 7.59
C TYR A 18 -2.32 11.91 9.07
N ALA A 19 -3.15 12.44 9.96
CA ALA A 19 -3.07 12.19 11.40
C ALA A 19 -3.32 10.71 11.73
N GLU A 20 -4.35 10.10 11.14
CA GLU A 20 -4.67 8.69 11.33
C GLU A 20 -3.53 7.77 10.84
N LEU A 21 -2.97 8.05 9.65
CA LEU A 21 -1.84 7.28 9.11
C LEU A 21 -0.57 7.45 9.96
N SER A 22 -0.34 8.64 10.51
CA SER A 22 0.82 8.93 11.37
C SER A 22 0.73 8.23 12.72
N ALA A 23 -0.45 8.21 13.34
CA ALA A 23 -0.70 7.48 14.58
C ALA A 23 -0.48 5.97 14.36
N TRP A 24 -1.07 5.41 13.28
CA TRP A 24 -0.89 4.00 12.96
C TRP A 24 0.57 3.64 12.68
N ALA A 25 1.30 4.48 11.94
CA ALA A 25 2.73 4.27 11.72
C ALA A 25 3.52 4.26 13.03
N ALA A 26 3.17 5.15 13.97
CA ALA A 26 3.82 5.21 15.28
C ALA A 26 3.54 3.94 16.12
N ASP A 27 2.29 3.46 16.13
CA ASP A 27 1.91 2.22 16.84
C ASP A 27 2.66 0.99 16.31
N ASP A 28 2.91 0.95 15.00
CA ASP A 28 3.67 -0.13 14.35
C ASP A 28 5.21 0.09 14.38
N PHE A 29 5.70 1.15 15.04
CA PHE A 29 7.11 1.58 15.06
C PHE A 29 7.73 1.76 13.65
N ARG A 30 6.95 2.27 12.69
CA ARG A 30 7.37 2.54 11.31
C ARG A 30 7.41 4.04 11.01
N SER A 31 8.15 4.40 9.97
CA SER A 31 8.02 5.74 9.39
C SER A 31 6.69 5.87 8.63
N LEU A 32 6.16 7.09 8.55
CA LEU A 32 4.96 7.38 7.78
C LEU A 32 5.09 6.95 6.31
N ASN A 33 6.25 7.21 5.67
CA ASN A 33 6.49 6.78 4.30
C ASN A 33 6.50 5.26 4.16
N GLY A 34 7.10 4.54 5.13
CA GLY A 34 7.06 3.09 5.16
C GLY A 34 5.65 2.53 5.33
N GLN A 35 4.82 3.19 6.16
CA GLN A 35 3.42 2.82 6.32
C GLN A 35 2.61 3.03 5.04
N ILE A 36 2.79 4.16 4.36
CA ILE A 36 2.13 4.42 3.07
C ILE A 36 2.56 3.39 2.02
N GLU A 37 3.86 3.07 1.93
CA GLU A 37 4.40 2.07 1.01
C GLU A 37 3.79 0.68 1.26
N TYR A 38 3.70 0.27 2.53
CA TYR A 38 3.08 -1.00 2.92
C TYR A 38 1.61 -1.06 2.50
N LEU A 39 0.83 -0.02 2.80
CA LEU A 39 -0.60 0.02 2.49
C LEU A 39 -0.86 -0.02 0.98
N LEU A 40 -0.11 0.75 0.19
CA LEU A 40 -0.23 0.74 -1.27
C LEU A 40 0.15 -0.62 -1.85
N THR A 41 1.20 -1.25 -1.34
CA THR A 41 1.64 -2.59 -1.76
C THR A 41 0.57 -3.64 -1.47
N GLU A 42 0.02 -3.65 -0.26
CA GLU A 42 -1.05 -4.57 0.13
C GLU A 42 -2.33 -4.33 -0.70
N CYS A 43 -2.71 -3.08 -0.95
CA CYS A 43 -3.85 -2.75 -1.81
C CYS A 43 -3.69 -3.31 -3.24
N VAL A 44 -2.51 -3.14 -3.85
CA VAL A 44 -2.23 -3.68 -5.19
C VAL A 44 -2.21 -5.21 -5.18
N ARG A 45 -1.59 -5.82 -4.16
CA ARG A 45 -1.54 -7.27 -4.00
C ARG A 45 -2.94 -7.87 -3.85
N ARG A 46 -3.78 -7.28 -3.01
CA ARG A 46 -5.18 -7.68 -2.81
C ARG A 46 -5.98 -7.54 -4.09
N ARG A 47 -5.85 -6.43 -4.83
CA ARG A 47 -6.50 -6.24 -6.13
C ARG A 47 -6.08 -7.32 -7.14
N LYS A 48 -4.78 -7.62 -7.23
CA LYS A 48 -4.26 -8.69 -8.12
C LYS A 48 -4.78 -10.08 -7.73
N LYS A 49 -4.96 -10.35 -6.43
CA LYS A 49 -5.52 -11.62 -5.94
C LYS A 49 -7.03 -11.71 -6.21
N ALA A 50 -7.77 -10.61 -6.00
CA ALA A 50 -9.20 -10.54 -6.28
C ALA A 50 -9.53 -10.63 -7.78
N GLY A 51 -8.63 -10.19 -8.65
CA GLY A 51 -8.76 -10.37 -10.11
C GLY A 51 -8.35 -11.75 -10.62
N LYS A 52 -7.97 -12.70 -9.75
CA LYS A 52 -7.55 -14.06 -10.11
C LYS A 52 -8.57 -15.15 -9.72
N THR A 53 -9.78 -14.77 -9.30
CA THR A 53 -10.90 -15.72 -9.20
C THR A 53 -11.58 -15.85 -10.56
N GLU A 54 -11.00 -16.68 -11.42
CA GLU A 54 -11.79 -17.67 -12.16
C GLU A 54 -11.50 -19.04 -11.51
N PRO A 55 -12.54 -19.89 -11.38
CA PRO A 55 -12.51 -21.11 -10.59
C PRO A 55 -11.83 -22.23 -11.37
N ASP A 56 -11.02 -23.04 -10.68
CA ASP A 56 -10.71 -24.38 -11.15
C ASP A 56 -11.32 -25.34 -10.12
N GLU A 57 -12.62 -25.59 -10.29
CA GLU A 57 -13.22 -26.89 -9.99
C GLU A 57 -13.17 -27.73 -11.29
N GLU A 58 -12.93 -29.04 -11.12
CA GLU A 58 -12.78 -30.12 -12.12
C GLU A 58 -11.35 -30.28 -12.69
N LYS A 59 -10.53 -31.26 -12.27
CA LYS A 59 -10.79 -32.71 -12.07
C LYS A 59 -9.79 -33.36 -11.13
#